data_AF-A0A936IM28-F1
#
_entry.id   AF-A0A936IM28-F1
#
_cell.length_a   1.000
_cell.length_b   1.000
_cell.length_c   1.000
_cell.angle_alpha   90.00
_cell.angle_beta   90.00
_cell.angle_gamma   90.00
#
_symmetry.space_group_name_H-M   'P 1'
#
loop_
_entity.id
_entity.type
_entity.pdbx_description
1 polymer ?
#
loop_
_entity_poly.entity_id
_entity_poly.type
_entity_poly.pdbx_seq_one_letter_code
_entity_poly.pdbx_strand_id
1 'polypeptide(L)'
;MQKPANKTVLAVVSDLFFSAKINEAAKRAGAAVEYATEASLVLEKARSKPMVIIFDLNFEAVKPLDLIASLKSDSTYKGVSLIGYLSHVQGELKQKAQEAGCDMVMPKSAFSVNLPQILKRHAGVF
;
A
#
# COMPACT_ATOMS: atom_id res chain seq x y z
N MET A 1 24.81 -10.55 4.91
CA MET A 1 23.63 -11.12 5.61
C MET A 1 22.39 -10.37 5.12
N GLN A 2 21.63 -10.93 4.19
CA GLN A 2 20.38 -10.31 3.73
C GLN A 2 19.32 -10.58 4.82
N LYS A 3 18.89 -9.52 5.51
CA LYS A 3 17.75 -9.56 6.45
C LYS A 3 16.59 -10.26 5.71
N PRO A 4 15.90 -11.26 6.29
CA PRO A 4 14.73 -11.81 5.63
C PRO A 4 13.78 -10.63 5.34
N ALA A 5 13.58 -10.35 4.06
CA ALA A 5 12.69 -9.26 3.65
C ALA A 5 11.33 -9.55 4.27
N ASN A 6 10.78 -8.61 5.04
CA ASN A 6 9.46 -8.78 5.63
C ASN A 6 8.44 -8.84 4.47
N LYS A 7 8.06 -10.05 4.07
CA LYS A 7 7.13 -10.32 2.98
C LYS A 7 5.69 -10.11 3.44
N THR A 8 5.41 -8.93 3.97
CA THR A 8 4.08 -8.56 4.46
C THR A 8 3.59 -7.35 3.70
N VAL A 9 2.41 -7.49 3.10
CA VAL A 9 1.68 -6.43 2.42
C VAL A 9 0.66 -5.86 3.41
N LEU A 10 0.74 -4.56 3.71
CA LEU A 10 -0.27 -3.90 4.50
C LEU A 10 -1.33 -3.29 3.57
N ALA A 11 -2.56 -3.79 3.61
CA ALA A 11 -3.67 -3.31 2.82
C ALA A 11 -4.59 -2.42 3.65
N VAL A 12 -4.67 -1.14 3.27
CA VAL A 12 -5.51 -0.10 3.86
C VAL A 12 -6.63 0.21 2.87
N VAL A 13 -7.59 -0.71 2.79
CA VAL A 13 -8.65 -0.71 1.77
C VAL A 13 -10.00 -0.97 2.42
N SER A 14 -11.06 -0.36 1.88
CA SER A 14 -12.45 -0.57 2.34
C SER A 14 -13.19 -1.63 1.52
N ASP A 15 -12.71 -1.94 0.31
CA ASP A 15 -13.37 -2.82 -0.66
C ASP A 15 -12.95 -4.29 -0.48
N LEU A 16 -13.88 -5.13 -0.01
CA LEU A 16 -13.63 -6.55 0.26
C LEU A 16 -13.25 -7.36 -1.00
N PHE A 17 -13.80 -7.01 -2.17
CA PHE A 17 -13.42 -7.68 -3.42
C PHE A 17 -11.96 -7.39 -3.79
N PHE A 18 -11.50 -6.18 -3.51
CA PHE A 18 -10.12 -5.78 -3.74
C PHE A 18 -9.17 -6.43 -2.73
N SER A 19 -9.57 -6.53 -1.47
CA SER A 19 -8.87 -7.30 -0.45
C SER A 19 -8.60 -8.73 -0.90
N ALA A 20 -9.60 -9.41 -1.45
CA ALA A 20 -9.45 -10.77 -1.96
C ALA A 20 -8.38 -10.85 -3.08
N LYS A 21 -8.40 -9.91 -4.04
CA LYS A 21 -7.41 -9.84 -5.11
C LYS A 21 -5.99 -9.59 -4.61
N ILE A 22 -5.82 -8.70 -3.61
CA ILE A 22 -4.54 -8.43 -2.95
C ILE A 22 -4.04 -9.69 -2.25
N ASN A 23 -4.92 -10.38 -1.52
CA ASN A 23 -4.58 -11.62 -0.83
C ASN A 23 -4.11 -12.71 -1.80
N GLU A 24 -4.85 -12.94 -2.88
CA GLU A 24 -4.45 -13.91 -3.90
C GLU A 24 -3.12 -13.57 -4.56
N ALA A 25 -2.91 -12.30 -4.92
CA ALA A 25 -1.68 -11.84 -5.56
C ALA A 25 -0.48 -11.94 -4.60
N ALA A 26 -0.65 -11.57 -3.32
CA ALA A 26 0.37 -11.68 -2.29
C ALA A 26 0.71 -13.14 -2.01
N LYS A 27 -0.29 -14.01 -1.88
CA LYS A 27 -0.10 -15.46 -1.72
C LYS A 27 0.72 -16.04 -2.87
N ARG A 28 0.43 -15.66 -4.11
CA ARG A 28 1.23 -16.05 -5.29
C ARG A 28 2.67 -15.53 -5.26
N ALA A 29 2.91 -14.40 -4.60
CA ALA A 29 4.24 -13.83 -4.39
C ALA A 29 4.96 -14.37 -3.14
N GLY A 30 4.32 -15.28 -2.37
CA GLY A 30 4.85 -15.79 -1.12
C GLY A 30 4.88 -14.75 0.00
N ALA A 31 3.95 -13.80 -0.02
CA ALA A 31 3.78 -12.74 0.96
C ALA A 31 2.48 -12.91 1.75
N ALA A 32 2.50 -12.51 3.03
CA ALA A 32 1.32 -12.38 3.87
C ALA A 32 0.63 -11.04 3.62
N VAL A 33 -0.69 -10.97 3.84
CA VAL A 33 -1.44 -9.71 3.79
C VAL A 33 -2.01 -9.41 5.16
N GLU A 34 -1.72 -8.22 5.64
CA GLU A 34 -2.34 -7.64 6.81
C GLU A 34 -3.29 -6.52 6.39
N TYR A 35 -4.40 -6.39 7.11
CA TYR A 35 -5.34 -5.31 6.88
C TYR A 35 -5.28 -4.30 8.03
N ALA A 36 -5.51 -3.04 7.69
CA ALA A 36 -5.73 -1.98 8.67
C ALA A 36 -6.86 -1.08 8.19
N THR A 37 -7.82 -0.84 9.08
CA THR A 37 -9.03 -0.04 8.81
C THR A 37 -9.03 1.28 9.58
N GLU A 38 -7.98 1.54 10.36
CA GLU A 38 -7.86 2.70 11.26
C GLU A 38 -6.45 3.27 11.18
N ALA A 39 -6.33 4.60 11.25
CA ALA A 39 -5.05 5.30 11.15
C ALA A 39 -4.02 4.83 12.18
N SER A 40 -4.41 4.65 13.44
CA SER A 40 -3.54 4.16 14.51
C SER A 40 -2.96 2.77 14.20
N LEU A 41 -3.80 1.87 13.68
CA LEU A 41 -3.40 0.52 13.30
C LEU A 41 -2.46 0.52 12.09
N VAL A 42 -2.68 1.43 11.12
CA VAL A 42 -1.74 1.61 10.00
C VAL A 42 -0.36 2.00 10.51
N LEU A 43 -0.28 2.99 11.39
CA LEU A 43 0.99 3.47 11.95
C LEU A 43 1.70 2.41 12.81
N GLU A 44 0.93 1.62 13.57
CA GLU A 44 1.45 0.49 14.35
C GLU A 44 2.05 -0.57 13.42
N LYS A 45 1.28 -1.07 12.45
CA LYS A 45 1.71 -2.12 11.54
C LYS A 45 2.85 -1.68 10.63
N ALA A 46 2.89 -0.40 10.24
CA ALA A 46 3.98 0.15 9.45
C ALA A 46 5.35 0.06 10.18
N ARG A 47 5.38 0.00 11.53
CA ARG A 47 6.63 -0.17 12.30
C ARG A 47 7.31 -1.51 12.04
N SER A 48 6.54 -2.52 11.65
CA SER A 48 7.07 -3.83 11.24
C SER A 48 7.83 -3.76 9.91
N LYS A 49 7.76 -2.63 9.19
CA LYS A 49 8.35 -2.41 7.86
C LYS A 49 7.84 -3.42 6.85
N PRO A 50 6.54 -3.39 6.51
CA PRO A 50 5.99 -4.18 5.42
C PRO A 50 6.73 -3.85 4.12
N MET A 51 6.81 -4.82 3.20
CA MET A 51 7.41 -4.60 1.88
C MET A 51 6.68 -3.53 1.06
N VAL A 52 5.37 -3.42 1.25
CA VAL A 52 4.51 -2.43 0.60
C VAL A 52 3.27 -2.15 1.44
N ILE A 53 2.84 -0.90 1.46
CA ILE A 53 1.55 -0.46 2.00
C ILE A 53 0.68 -0.01 0.83
N ILE A 54 -0.50 -0.60 0.71
CA ILE A 54 -1.48 -0.29 -0.33
C ILE A 54 -2.58 0.57 0.30
N PHE A 55 -2.77 1.77 -0.22
CA PHE A 55 -3.82 2.70 0.21
C PHE A 55 -4.93 2.80 -0.83
N ASP A 56 -6.17 2.64 -0.38
CA ASP A 56 -7.31 3.19 -1.09
C ASP A 56 -7.40 4.68 -0.79
N LEU A 57 -7.12 5.53 -1.78
CA LEU A 57 -7.16 6.98 -1.62
C LEU A 57 -8.58 7.52 -1.38
N ASN A 58 -9.62 6.70 -1.59
CA ASN A 58 -11.02 7.05 -1.32
C ASN A 58 -11.49 6.54 0.05
N PHE A 59 -10.60 5.91 0.84
CA PHE A 59 -10.97 5.42 2.16
C PHE A 59 -10.91 6.55 3.20
N GLU A 60 -11.94 7.39 3.20
CA GLU A 60 -11.99 8.61 4.02
C GLU A 60 -11.80 8.35 5.53
N ALA A 61 -12.26 7.19 6.03
CA ALA A 61 -12.16 6.84 7.45
C ALA A 61 -10.71 6.85 7.98
N VAL A 62 -9.73 6.54 7.13
CA VAL A 62 -8.31 6.51 7.51
C VAL A 62 -7.55 7.76 7.09
N LYS A 63 -8.18 8.68 6.33
CA LYS A 63 -7.53 9.87 5.74
C LYS A 63 -6.17 9.53 5.10
N PRO A 64 -6.17 8.82 3.97
CA PRO A 64 -4.96 8.19 3.41
C PRO A 64 -3.87 9.21 3.06
N LEU A 65 -4.23 10.43 2.64
CA LEU A 65 -3.26 11.49 2.35
C LEU A 65 -2.47 11.92 3.60
N ASP A 66 -3.16 12.14 4.71
CA ASP A 66 -2.53 12.50 6.00
C ASP A 66 -1.64 11.36 6.50
N LEU A 67 -2.08 10.12 6.34
CA LEU A 67 -1.28 8.94 6.70
C LEU A 67 -0.02 8.81 5.85
N ILE A 68 -0.12 9.00 4.53
CA ILE A 68 1.03 8.95 3.63
C ILE A 68 2.06 10.01 4.03
N ALA A 69 1.61 11.25 4.27
CA ALA A 69 2.47 12.34 4.72
C ALA A 69 3.12 12.03 6.09
N SER A 70 2.36 11.46 7.02
CA SER A 70 2.87 11.05 8.34
C SER A 70 3.93 9.95 8.23
N LEU A 71 3.68 8.95 7.38
CA LEU A 71 4.62 7.84 7.15
C LEU A 71 5.90 8.31 6.46
N LYS A 72 5.82 9.26 5.51
CA LYS A 72 7.01 9.78 4.83
C LYS A 72 7.80 10.79 5.64
N SER A 73 7.15 11.56 6.51
CA SER A 73 7.83 12.51 7.40
C SER A 73 8.61 11.84 8.53
N ASP A 74 8.20 10.64 8.97
CA ASP A 74 8.90 9.89 10.01
C ASP A 74 9.94 8.90 9.43
N SER A 75 11.21 9.16 9.76
CA SER A 75 12.35 8.33 9.37
C SER A 75 12.27 6.86 9.80
N THR A 76 11.44 6.53 10.79
CA THR A 76 11.17 5.17 11.25
C THR A 76 10.66 4.29 10.11
N TYR A 77 9.81 4.85 9.24
CA TYR A 77 9.17 4.15 8.12
C TYR A 77 9.95 4.28 6.81
N LYS A 78 11.15 4.89 6.85
CA LYS A 78 12.01 5.02 5.67
C LYS A 78 12.34 3.63 5.09
N GLY A 79 12.08 3.49 3.78
CA GLY A 79 12.26 2.25 3.03
C GLY A 79 10.99 1.44 2.81
N VAL A 80 9.85 1.83 3.40
CA VAL A 80 8.55 1.24 3.09
C VAL A 80 8.00 1.87 1.80
N SER A 81 7.57 1.01 0.87
CA SER A 81 6.94 1.45 -0.37
C SER A 81 5.46 1.73 -0.13
N LEU A 82 4.98 2.91 -0.53
CA LEU A 82 3.58 3.32 -0.42
C LEU A 82 2.97 3.36 -1.81
N ILE A 83 1.89 2.62 -2.02
CA ILE A 83 1.15 2.60 -3.29
C ILE A 83 -0.30 3.01 -3.03
N GLY A 84 -0.75 4.05 -3.70
CA GLY A 84 -2.14 4.52 -3.65
C GLY A 84 -2.90 4.12 -4.91
N TYR A 85 -4.15 3.69 -4.76
CA TYR A 85 -5.08 3.60 -5.88
C TYR A 85 -6.30 4.49 -5.68
N LEU A 86 -6.91 4.88 -6.80
CA LEU A 86 -8.08 5.77 -6.85
C LEU A 86 -9.17 5.20 -7.77
N SER A 87 -10.43 5.26 -7.32
CA SER A 87 -11.57 4.64 -8.02
C SER A 87 -11.92 5.29 -9.36
N HIS A 88 -11.88 6.62 -9.44
CA HIS A 88 -12.04 7.39 -10.67
C HIS A 88 -10.78 8.21 -10.93
N VAL A 89 -10.46 8.53 -12.19
CA VAL A 89 -9.36 9.43 -12.59
C VAL A 89 -9.53 10.81 -11.96
N GLN A 90 -9.14 10.92 -10.69
CA GLN A 90 -9.16 12.13 -9.89
C GLN A 90 -7.76 12.74 -9.96
N GLY A 91 -7.52 13.57 -10.97
CA GLY A 91 -6.20 14.18 -11.22
C GLY A 91 -5.66 14.92 -10.00
N GLU A 92 -6.52 15.69 -9.33
CA GLU A 92 -6.17 16.40 -8.10
C GLU A 92 -5.83 15.46 -6.95
N LEU A 93 -6.62 14.40 -6.73
CA LEU A 93 -6.35 13.43 -5.67
C LEU A 93 -5.03 12.68 -5.94
N LYS A 94 -4.76 12.36 -7.20
CA LYS A 94 -3.48 11.77 -7.61
C LYS A 94 -2.32 12.70 -7.29
N GLN A 95 -2.44 13.98 -7.64
CA GLN A 95 -1.42 14.98 -7.39
C GLN A 95 -1.17 15.14 -5.90
N LYS A 96 -2.23 15.32 -5.09
CA LYS A 96 -2.13 15.40 -3.63
C LYS A 96 -1.48 14.18 -3.00
N ALA A 97 -1.80 12.98 -3.48
CA ALA A 97 -1.17 11.75 -2.98
C ALA A 97 0.32 11.69 -3.32
N GLN A 98 0.71 12.12 -4.52
CA GLN A 98 2.12 12.20 -4.91
C GLN A 98 2.88 13.26 -4.10
N GLU A 99 2.27 14.43 -3.89
CA GLU A 99 2.83 15.51 -3.06
C GLU A 99 2.98 15.10 -1.59
N ALA A 100 2.03 14.32 -1.06
CA ALA A 100 2.15 13.71 0.28
C ALA A 100 3.32 12.71 0.37
N GLY A 101 3.89 12.28 -0.75
CA GLY A 101 5.02 11.37 -0.84
C GLY A 101 4.63 9.92 -1.15
N CYS A 102 3.47 9.66 -1.75
CA CYS A 102 3.13 8.33 -2.24
C CYS A 102 4.06 7.93 -3.40
N ASP A 103 4.71 6.77 -3.31
CA ASP A 103 5.71 6.35 -4.30
C ASP A 103 5.07 6.03 -5.66
N MET A 104 3.85 5.47 -5.66
CA MET A 104 3.10 5.19 -6.88
C MET A 104 1.61 5.45 -6.67
N VAL A 105 0.98 6.13 -7.63
CA VAL A 105 -0.46 6.38 -7.62
C VAL A 105 -1.07 6.01 -8.97
N MET A 106 -2.08 5.14 -8.98
CA MET A 106 -2.70 4.64 -10.21
C MET A 106 -4.21 4.39 -10.09
N PRO A 107 -4.97 4.41 -11.20
CA PRO A 107 -6.40 4.05 -11.16
C PRO A 107 -6.63 2.62 -10.67
N LYS A 108 -7.78 2.37 -10.02
CA LYS A 108 -8.18 1.04 -9.49
C LYS A 108 -8.10 -0.07 -10.54
N SER A 109 -8.50 0.21 -11.78
CA SER A 109 -8.41 -0.75 -12.90
C SER A 109 -6.96 -1.13 -13.22
N ALA A 110 -6.09 -0.13 -13.40
CA ALA A 110 -4.67 -0.33 -13.64
C ALA A 110 -3.98 -1.03 -12.47
N PHE A 111 -4.34 -0.69 -11.24
CA PHE A 111 -3.83 -1.38 -10.05
C PHE A 111 -4.20 -2.85 -10.07
N SER A 112 -5.49 -3.18 -10.28
CA SER A 112 -5.94 -4.58 -10.29
C SER A 112 -5.22 -5.44 -11.34
N VAL A 113 -4.88 -4.86 -12.50
CA VAL A 113 -4.18 -5.56 -13.59
C VAL A 113 -2.70 -5.75 -13.24
N ASN A 114 -2.04 -4.72 -12.68
CA ASN A 114 -0.61 -4.73 -12.38
C ASN A 114 -0.26 -5.35 -11.02
N LEU A 115 -1.24 -5.55 -10.13
CA LEU A 115 -1.07 -6.03 -8.77
C LEU A 115 -0.18 -7.28 -8.65
N PRO A 116 -0.33 -8.34 -9.47
CA PRO A 116 0.55 -9.51 -9.39
C PRO A 116 2.02 -9.17 -9.71
N GLN A 117 2.26 -8.30 -10.68
CA GLN A 117 3.62 -7.89 -11.07
C GLN A 117 4.26 -6.98 -10.02
N ILE A 118 3.47 -6.03 -9.48
CA ILE A 118 3.90 -5.15 -8.39
C ILE A 118 4.36 -5.99 -7.20
N LEU A 119 3.51 -6.90 -6.71
CA LEU A 119 3.84 -7.71 -5.53
C LEU A 119 5.03 -8.63 -5.77
N LYS A 120 5.17 -9.24 -6.96
CA LYS A 120 6.37 -10.03 -7.32
C LYS A 120 7.66 -9.21 -7.26
N ARG A 121 7.65 -8.01 -7.84
CA ARG A 121 8.80 -7.09 -7.83
C ARG A 121 9.21 -6.73 -6.41
N HIS A 122 8.26 -6.43 -5.54
CA HIS A 122 8.55 -6.11 -4.14
C HIS A 122 8.95 -7.35 -3.32
N ALA A 123 8.47 -8.54 -3.68
CA ALA A 123 8.81 -9.79 -2.97
C ALA A 123 10.19 -10.35 -3.34
N GLY A 124 10.87 -9.74 -4.32
CA GLY A 124 12.16 -10.21 -4.85
C GLY A 124 12.05 -11.51 -5.63
N VAL A 125 10.85 -11.87 -6.09
CA VAL A 125 10.60 -13.06 -6.93
C VAL A 125 10.65 -12.61 -8.38
N PHE A 126 11.85 -12.67 -8.97
CA PHE A 126 12.10 -12.48 -10.39
C PHE A 126 12.28 -13.84 -11.07
#